data_AF-A0AAV4U0A2-F1
#
_entry.id   AF-A0AAV4U0A2-F1
#
_cell.length_a   1.000
_cell.length_b   1.000
_cell.length_c   1.000
_cell.angle_alpha   90.00
_cell.angle_beta   90.00
_cell.angle_gamma   90.00
#
_symmetry.space_group_name_H-M   'P 1'
#
loop_
_entity.id
_entity.type
_entity.pdbx_description
1 polymer ?
#
loop_
_entity_poly.entity_id
_entity_poly.type
_entity_poly.pdbx_seq_one_letter_code
_entity_poly.pdbx_strand_id
1 'polypeptide(L)'
;MERLSEVTFDSLEGKISEETMKAVKSMGFKKMTEIQAMAIPPLLEGNDIVASAKTGSGKTLAFLIPAIELLYKKNFTPERGTGVIIISPTRELSLQTYGVLTELLEHHNFTHGLIMGGASRQAEKESLVKGVNIIVATPGRLLDHLQNTALFLHKNLKCLVIDEADRLLDIGFEREMDSIIRILSKKRQTLLFSATLTKKTKDLVTVAMQKEPLYIGIQEEEKATVDGLKQGYVICPSEKRFLLLFTFLKKNKTKKVMVFFSSCMSVKFHNELLNYIDLPVKCIHGKQKQNVRTVTFKDFCQAKSGILLCTDVAARGLDIPQVDWIVQYDPPDEPKEYIHRVGRTARGENQNGHALLFLRPEELGFLRYLKHAKVPLQEYDFSWQKIANVQKQLEKLVTTNYFLQMSAREAFKGYVRAYKSHHLKKIFDANKLDLKTIAKSFGLSVPPFVSI
;
A
#
# COMPACT_ATOMS: atom_id res chain seq x y z
N MET A 1 -1.59 -7.27 -15.16
CA MET A 1 -1.10 -8.64 -15.39
C MET A 1 0.09 -8.90 -14.48
N GLU A 2 0.04 -9.95 -13.66
CA GLU A 2 1.20 -10.82 -13.51
C GLU A 2 1.37 -11.44 -14.90
N ARG A 3 2.27 -10.91 -15.74
CA ARG A 3 2.57 -11.60 -17.00
C ARG A 3 3.08 -12.98 -16.58
N LEU A 4 2.27 -14.02 -16.76
CA LEU A 4 2.69 -15.37 -16.44
C LEU A 4 3.73 -15.74 -17.48
N SER A 5 4.90 -16.10 -17.01
CA SER A 5 5.93 -16.65 -17.89
C SER A 5 5.49 -18.02 -18.39
N GLU A 6 6.10 -18.49 -19.47
CA GLU A 6 5.97 -19.90 -19.88
C GLU A 6 6.65 -20.86 -18.89
N VAL A 7 7.41 -20.32 -17.93
CA VAL A 7 8.18 -21.08 -16.95
C VAL A 7 7.28 -21.53 -15.78
N THR A 8 7.30 -22.83 -15.50
CA THR A 8 6.58 -23.44 -14.38
C THR A 8 7.45 -23.52 -13.13
N PHE A 9 6.83 -23.61 -11.96
CA PHE A 9 7.59 -23.85 -10.71
C PHE A 9 8.34 -25.18 -10.74
N ASP A 10 7.91 -26.16 -11.53
CA ASP A 10 8.63 -27.43 -11.72
C ASP A 10 10.03 -27.23 -12.32
N SER A 11 10.31 -26.12 -13.02
CA SER A 11 11.68 -25.83 -13.49
C SER A 11 12.68 -25.54 -12.36
N LEU A 12 12.19 -25.36 -11.13
CA LEU A 12 12.99 -25.18 -9.92
C LEU A 12 13.28 -26.52 -9.21
N GLU A 13 12.73 -27.63 -9.70
CA GLU A 13 13.00 -28.96 -9.15
C GLU A 13 14.51 -29.25 -9.16
N GLY A 14 15.03 -29.74 -8.04
CA GLY A 14 16.48 -29.92 -7.81
C GLY A 14 17.28 -28.64 -7.54
N LYS A 15 16.71 -27.44 -7.70
CA LYS A 15 17.35 -26.15 -7.37
C LYS A 15 16.94 -25.60 -6.00
N ILE A 16 15.73 -25.94 -5.57
CA ILE A 16 15.15 -25.62 -4.26
C ILE A 16 14.79 -26.91 -3.51
N SER A 17 14.63 -26.81 -2.19
CA SER A 17 14.26 -27.93 -1.31
C SER A 17 12.90 -28.55 -1.65
N GLU A 18 12.73 -29.83 -1.31
CA GLU A 18 11.44 -30.51 -1.47
C GLU A 18 10.34 -29.87 -0.63
N GLU A 19 10.70 -29.40 0.56
CA GLU A 19 9.83 -28.73 1.52
C GLU A 19 9.23 -27.46 0.90
N THR A 20 10.05 -26.65 0.25
CA THR A 20 9.58 -25.46 -0.47
C THR A 20 8.74 -25.83 -1.69
N MET A 21 9.14 -26.83 -2.48
CA MET A 21 8.33 -27.28 -3.63
C MET A 21 6.96 -27.80 -3.21
N LYS A 22 6.88 -28.56 -2.11
CA LYS A 22 5.61 -29.05 -1.53
C LYS A 22 4.72 -27.88 -1.14
N ALA A 23 5.26 -26.89 -0.44
CA ALA A 23 4.49 -25.72 -0.01
C ALA A 23 3.94 -24.92 -1.21
N VAL A 24 4.76 -24.66 -2.24
CA VAL A 24 4.32 -23.97 -3.46
C VAL A 24 3.20 -24.74 -4.18
N LYS A 25 3.30 -26.07 -4.25
CA LYS A 25 2.26 -26.94 -4.82
C LYS A 25 0.96 -26.90 -4.00
N SER A 26 1.04 -26.91 -2.67
CA SER A 26 -0.11 -26.78 -1.76
C SER A 26 -0.85 -25.44 -1.91
N MET A 27 -0.13 -24.37 -2.20
CA MET A 27 -0.71 -23.05 -2.50
C MET A 27 -1.41 -22.99 -3.89
N GLY A 28 -1.26 -24.03 -4.72
CA GLY A 28 -1.93 -24.14 -6.03
C GLY A 28 -1.23 -23.41 -7.18
N PHE A 29 0.00 -22.92 -6.99
CA PHE A 29 0.74 -22.22 -8.03
C PHE A 29 1.40 -23.22 -9.01
N LYS A 30 1.08 -23.09 -10.31
CA LYS A 30 1.68 -23.92 -11.38
C LYS A 30 2.71 -23.17 -12.22
N LYS A 31 2.38 -21.94 -12.63
CA LYS A 31 3.23 -21.07 -13.47
C LYS A 31 3.82 -19.94 -12.66
N MET A 32 5.06 -19.58 -12.96
CA MET A 32 5.70 -18.39 -12.40
C MET A 32 5.27 -17.14 -13.16
N THR A 33 5.18 -16.03 -12.45
CA THR A 33 5.09 -14.70 -13.05
C THR A 33 6.45 -14.32 -13.68
N GLU A 34 6.47 -13.38 -14.62
CA GLU A 34 7.69 -12.91 -15.27
C GLU A 34 8.74 -12.47 -14.26
N ILE A 35 8.34 -11.71 -13.23
CA ILE A 35 9.28 -11.27 -12.20
C ILE A 35 9.80 -12.44 -11.36
N GLN A 36 8.99 -13.46 -11.09
CA GLN A 36 9.43 -14.67 -10.41
C GLN A 36 10.41 -15.46 -11.26
N ALA A 37 10.09 -15.69 -12.54
CA ALA A 37 10.94 -16.42 -13.48
C ALA A 37 12.29 -15.72 -13.71
N MET A 38 12.31 -14.39 -13.75
CA MET A 38 13.54 -13.62 -13.89
C MET A 38 14.35 -13.54 -12.60
N ALA A 39 13.70 -13.35 -11.44
CA ALA A 39 14.40 -13.07 -10.18
C ALA A 39 14.83 -14.32 -9.42
N ILE A 40 14.03 -15.40 -9.41
CA ILE A 40 14.31 -16.57 -8.56
C ILE A 40 15.66 -17.23 -8.91
N PRO A 41 15.98 -17.56 -10.18
CA PRO A 41 17.24 -18.22 -10.51
C PRO A 41 18.51 -17.44 -10.07
N PRO A 42 18.70 -16.16 -10.43
CA PRO A 42 19.89 -15.42 -9.99
C PRO A 42 19.94 -15.20 -8.47
N LEU A 43 18.79 -15.14 -7.79
CA LEU A 43 18.78 -15.06 -6.32
C LEU A 43 19.25 -16.36 -5.66
N LEU A 44 18.89 -17.52 -6.23
CA LEU A 44 19.35 -18.83 -5.74
C LEU A 44 20.87 -19.03 -5.91
N GLU A 45 21.47 -18.32 -6.87
CA GLU A 45 22.94 -18.27 -7.09
C GLU A 45 23.65 -17.31 -6.12
N GLY A 46 22.90 -16.50 -5.37
CA GLY A 46 23.44 -15.59 -4.35
C GLY A 46 23.71 -14.16 -4.84
N ASN A 47 23.17 -13.76 -5.99
CA ASN A 47 23.32 -12.40 -6.50
C ASN A 47 22.47 -11.38 -5.71
N ASP A 48 22.98 -10.17 -5.52
CA ASP A 48 22.17 -9.02 -5.08
C ASP A 48 21.32 -8.55 -6.25
N ILE A 49 20.06 -8.17 -5.99
CA ILE A 49 19.11 -7.80 -7.06
C ILE A 49 18.37 -6.52 -6.73
N VAL A 50 18.21 -5.70 -7.76
CA VAL A 50 17.24 -4.60 -7.82
C VAL A 50 16.17 -4.96 -8.84
N ALA A 51 14.97 -5.26 -8.35
CA ALA A 51 13.84 -5.67 -9.15
C ALA A 51 12.79 -4.55 -9.24
N SER A 52 12.45 -4.17 -10.47
CA SER A 52 11.33 -3.27 -10.75
C SER A 52 10.14 -4.07 -11.29
N ALA A 53 9.01 -4.04 -10.58
CA ALA A 53 7.79 -4.67 -11.08
C ALA A 53 6.53 -4.03 -10.46
N LYS A 54 5.46 -3.99 -11.26
CA LYS A 54 4.16 -3.41 -10.90
C LYS A 54 3.59 -4.03 -9.61
N THR A 55 2.70 -3.32 -8.93
CA THR A 55 2.01 -3.87 -7.75
C THR A 55 1.12 -5.05 -8.15
N GLY A 56 1.13 -6.14 -7.37
CA GLY A 56 0.39 -7.35 -7.71
C GLY A 56 0.99 -8.10 -8.91
N SER A 57 2.33 -8.14 -9.00
CA SER A 57 3.11 -8.91 -9.99
C SER A 57 3.73 -10.20 -9.41
N GLY A 58 3.37 -10.59 -8.18
CA GLY A 58 3.87 -11.82 -7.58
C GLY A 58 5.25 -11.70 -6.94
N LYS A 59 5.70 -10.47 -6.65
CA LYS A 59 7.02 -10.17 -6.04
C LYS A 59 7.26 -10.95 -4.74
N THR A 60 6.21 -11.20 -3.96
CA THR A 60 6.31 -11.86 -2.66
C THR A 60 6.97 -13.23 -2.76
N LEU A 61 6.50 -14.11 -3.66
CA LEU A 61 7.15 -15.40 -3.88
C LEU A 61 8.55 -15.25 -4.48
N ALA A 62 8.75 -14.24 -5.33
CA ALA A 62 10.04 -14.00 -5.99
C ALA A 62 11.19 -13.76 -5.00
N PHE A 63 10.92 -13.13 -3.85
CA PHE A 63 11.94 -12.93 -2.80
C PHE A 63 11.86 -13.92 -1.63
N LEU A 64 10.67 -14.46 -1.32
CA LEU A 64 10.52 -15.38 -0.18
C LEU A 64 11.17 -16.74 -0.47
N ILE A 65 10.94 -17.29 -1.67
CA ILE A 65 11.49 -18.61 -2.04
C ILE A 65 13.02 -18.61 -1.91
N PRO A 66 13.77 -17.69 -2.57
CA PRO A 66 15.23 -17.70 -2.46
C PRO A 66 15.74 -17.40 -1.05
N ALA A 67 15.04 -16.57 -0.27
CA ALA A 67 15.45 -16.25 1.10
C ALA A 67 15.33 -17.46 2.04
N ILE A 68 14.27 -18.26 1.92
CA ILE A 68 14.09 -19.51 2.67
C ILE A 68 15.16 -20.53 2.25
N GLU A 69 15.36 -20.69 0.94
CA GLU A 69 16.36 -21.62 0.41
C GLU A 69 17.79 -21.28 0.82
N LEU A 70 18.12 -20.00 0.94
CA LEU A 70 19.43 -19.57 1.45
C LEU A 70 19.68 -20.05 2.88
N LEU A 71 18.64 -20.05 3.73
CA LEU A 71 18.75 -20.56 5.10
C LEU A 71 18.80 -22.10 5.12
N TYR A 72 18.00 -22.75 4.29
CA TYR A 72 17.98 -24.20 4.13
C TYR A 72 19.36 -24.74 3.74
N LYS A 73 19.95 -24.22 2.65
CA LYS A 73 21.29 -24.61 2.18
C LYS A 73 22.40 -24.34 3.20
N LYS A 74 22.17 -23.46 4.18
CA LYS A 74 23.14 -23.12 5.24
C LYS A 74 22.91 -23.89 6.54
N ASN A 75 21.94 -24.81 6.58
CA ASN A 75 21.50 -25.51 7.79
C ASN A 75 21.32 -24.51 8.94
N PHE A 76 20.58 -23.44 8.68
CA PHE A 76 20.37 -22.39 9.66
C PHE A 76 19.44 -22.87 10.77
N THR A 77 19.77 -22.61 12.02
CA THR A 77 19.01 -23.09 13.18
C THR A 77 18.59 -21.92 14.09
N PRO A 78 17.58 -22.07 14.96
CA PRO A 78 17.14 -21.04 15.90
C PRO A 78 18.27 -20.42 16.73
N GLU A 79 19.27 -21.22 17.14
CA GLU A 79 20.40 -20.77 17.96
C GLU A 79 21.32 -19.79 17.21
N ARG A 80 21.27 -19.78 15.87
CA ARG A 80 22.00 -18.80 15.05
C ARG A 80 21.31 -17.44 14.98
N GLY A 81 20.12 -17.31 15.56
CA GLY A 81 19.37 -16.06 15.63
C GLY A 81 18.60 -15.76 14.35
N THR A 82 18.73 -14.53 13.84
CA THR A 82 18.04 -14.10 12.62
C THR A 82 18.94 -14.16 11.39
N GLY A 83 18.50 -14.96 10.41
CA GLY A 83 19.16 -15.16 9.13
C GLY A 83 18.54 -14.36 7.98
N VAL A 84 17.25 -14.03 8.05
CA VAL A 84 16.54 -13.24 7.03
C VAL A 84 15.74 -12.12 7.71
N ILE A 85 15.84 -10.90 7.17
CA ILE A 85 14.98 -9.77 7.55
C ILE A 85 14.30 -9.24 6.29
N ILE A 86 12.97 -9.13 6.33
CA ILE A 86 12.14 -8.54 5.29
C ILE A 86 11.53 -7.26 5.85
N ILE A 87 11.84 -6.13 5.21
CA ILE A 87 11.35 -4.81 5.62
C ILE A 87 10.26 -4.37 4.64
N SER A 88 9.10 -3.99 5.19
CA SER A 88 7.99 -3.44 4.42
C SER A 88 7.52 -2.11 5.04
N PRO A 89 7.04 -1.15 4.23
CA PRO A 89 6.70 0.21 4.70
C PRO A 89 5.46 0.28 5.60
N THR A 90 4.55 -0.68 5.51
CA THR A 90 3.29 -0.65 6.26
C THR A 90 3.08 -1.96 7.01
N ARG A 91 2.41 -1.83 8.16
CA ARG A 91 2.01 -2.97 9.02
C ARG A 91 1.16 -3.98 8.27
N GLU A 92 0.32 -3.47 7.39
CA GLU A 92 -0.62 -4.25 6.59
C GLU A 92 0.10 -5.10 5.56
N LEU A 93 1.09 -4.53 4.85
CA LEU A 93 1.94 -5.29 3.94
C LEU A 93 2.80 -6.30 4.71
N SER A 94 3.36 -5.93 5.87
CA SER A 94 4.10 -6.87 6.70
C SER A 94 3.23 -8.07 7.12
N LEU A 95 1.98 -7.85 7.54
CA LEU A 95 1.04 -8.92 7.88
C LEU A 95 0.76 -9.86 6.71
N GLN A 96 0.60 -9.33 5.50
CA GLN A 96 0.35 -10.12 4.31
C GLN A 96 1.57 -10.94 3.90
N THR A 97 2.74 -10.31 3.81
CA THR A 97 4.00 -11.00 3.53
C THR A 97 4.27 -12.09 4.57
N TYR A 98 3.94 -11.83 5.83
CA TYR A 98 4.04 -12.82 6.90
C TYR A 98 3.05 -13.98 6.75
N GLY A 99 1.83 -13.74 6.24
CA GLY A 99 0.88 -14.79 5.90
C GLY A 99 1.44 -15.74 4.83
N VAL A 100 1.93 -15.18 3.72
CA VAL A 100 2.56 -15.95 2.64
C VAL A 100 3.82 -16.69 3.12
N LEU A 101 4.63 -16.04 3.97
CA LEU A 101 5.79 -16.69 4.60
C LEU A 101 5.36 -17.90 5.44
N THR A 102 4.28 -17.79 6.21
CA THR A 102 3.77 -18.87 7.06
C THR A 102 3.34 -20.07 6.23
N GLU A 103 2.64 -19.84 5.12
CA GLU A 103 2.25 -20.90 4.17
C GLU A 103 3.46 -21.57 3.52
N LEU A 104 4.47 -20.80 3.10
CA LEU A 104 5.70 -21.35 2.52
C LEU A 104 6.54 -22.16 3.51
N LEU A 105 6.43 -21.87 4.82
CA LEU A 105 7.17 -22.55 5.87
C LEU A 105 6.43 -23.75 6.47
N GLU A 106 5.25 -24.12 5.96
CA GLU A 106 4.43 -25.23 6.49
C GLU A 106 5.21 -26.55 6.60
N HIS A 107 6.18 -26.78 5.70
CA HIS A 107 7.01 -27.99 5.68
C HIS A 107 8.45 -27.75 6.18
N HIS A 108 8.76 -26.58 6.75
CA HIS A 108 10.08 -26.21 7.25
C HIS A 108 10.11 -26.08 8.78
N ASN A 109 11.27 -26.29 9.38
CA ASN A 109 11.48 -26.14 10.84
C ASN A 109 12.02 -24.74 11.24
N PHE A 110 11.89 -23.74 10.37
CA PHE A 110 12.39 -22.39 10.67
C PHE A 110 11.47 -21.64 11.62
N THR A 111 12.06 -20.98 12.62
CA THR A 111 11.31 -20.02 13.44
C THR A 111 11.10 -18.72 12.66
N HIS A 112 9.88 -18.18 12.72
CA HIS A 112 9.54 -16.94 12.04
C HIS A 112 8.75 -15.99 12.94
N GLY A 113 8.87 -14.69 12.68
CA GLY A 113 8.23 -13.67 13.51
C GLY A 113 7.85 -12.41 12.74
N LEU A 114 6.83 -11.73 13.23
CA LEU A 114 6.33 -10.46 12.71
C LEU A 114 6.60 -9.36 13.73
N ILE A 115 7.34 -8.33 13.33
CA ILE A 115 7.76 -7.22 14.20
C ILE A 115 7.20 -5.91 13.67
N MET A 116 6.22 -5.35 14.36
CA MET A 116 5.58 -4.13 13.88
C MET A 116 4.97 -3.30 14.99
N GLY A 117 4.92 -1.98 14.76
CA GLY A 117 4.33 -1.08 15.74
C GLY A 117 2.89 -1.46 16.12
N GLY A 118 2.49 -1.16 17.35
CA GLY A 118 1.14 -1.46 17.84
C GLY A 118 0.91 -2.90 18.33
N ALA A 119 1.89 -3.79 18.17
CA ALA A 119 1.94 -5.09 18.86
C ALA A 119 2.73 -5.02 20.18
N SER A 120 2.65 -6.07 21.00
CA SER A 120 3.34 -6.14 22.30
C SER A 120 4.85 -6.25 22.12
N ARG A 121 5.59 -5.21 22.55
CA ARG A 121 7.07 -5.18 22.46
C ARG A 121 7.71 -6.25 23.31
N GLN A 122 7.11 -6.53 24.47
CA GLN A 122 7.63 -7.50 25.41
C GLN A 122 7.56 -8.92 24.81
N ALA A 123 6.45 -9.27 24.17
CA ALA A 123 6.30 -10.56 23.49
C ALA A 123 7.28 -10.70 22.30
N GLU A 124 7.44 -9.63 21.50
CA GLU A 124 8.43 -9.61 20.41
C GLU A 124 9.85 -9.78 20.93
N LYS A 125 10.22 -9.07 22.01
CA LYS A 125 11.53 -9.20 22.68
C LYS A 125 11.79 -10.64 23.11
N GLU A 126 10.85 -11.27 23.80
CA GLU A 126 10.99 -12.65 24.27
C GLU A 126 11.18 -13.63 23.12
N SER A 127 10.41 -13.47 22.03
CA SER A 127 10.56 -14.28 20.83
C SER A 127 11.93 -14.09 20.17
N LEU A 128 12.38 -12.84 20.01
CA LEU A 128 13.68 -12.52 19.41
C LEU A 128 14.86 -13.09 20.17
N VAL A 129 14.81 -13.04 21.51
CA VAL A 129 15.86 -13.59 22.38
C VAL A 129 15.90 -15.12 22.31
N LYS A 130 14.75 -15.79 22.15
CA LYS A 130 14.69 -17.25 21.94
C LYS A 130 15.29 -17.69 20.60
N GLY A 131 15.32 -16.80 19.60
CA GLY A 131 15.87 -17.08 18.28
C GLY A 131 14.78 -17.19 17.21
N VAL A 132 14.68 -16.16 16.37
CA VAL A 132 13.77 -16.09 15.22
C VAL A 132 14.59 -16.07 13.93
N ASN A 133 14.49 -17.10 13.10
CA ASN A 133 15.28 -17.22 11.88
C ASN A 133 14.87 -16.23 10.78
N ILE A 134 13.56 -16.03 10.59
CA ILE A 134 13.02 -15.16 9.55
C ILE A 134 12.09 -14.12 10.16
N ILE A 135 12.38 -12.85 9.91
CA ILE A 135 11.59 -11.73 10.43
C ILE A 135 10.96 -10.94 9.29
N VAL A 136 9.67 -10.65 9.40
CA VAL A 136 9.00 -9.60 8.61
C VAL A 136 8.76 -8.41 9.52
N ALA A 137 9.16 -7.20 9.11
CA ALA A 137 9.10 -6.04 9.99
C ALA A 137 8.79 -4.70 9.31
N THR A 138 8.30 -3.77 10.12
CA THR A 138 8.25 -2.33 9.78
C THR A 138 9.49 -1.60 10.33
N PRO A 139 10.05 -0.60 9.61
CA PRO A 139 11.35 0.01 9.94
C PRO A 139 11.49 0.50 11.39
N GLY A 140 10.63 1.41 11.86
CA GLY A 140 10.76 1.98 13.20
C GLY A 140 10.74 0.95 14.33
N ARG A 141 9.90 -0.09 14.25
CA ARG A 141 9.87 -1.15 15.29
C ARG A 141 11.08 -2.08 15.20
N LEU A 142 11.54 -2.39 13.99
CA LEU A 142 12.79 -3.14 13.80
C LEU A 142 13.99 -2.38 14.37
N LEU A 143 14.08 -1.07 14.11
CA LEU A 143 15.14 -0.22 14.62
C LEU A 143 15.14 -0.16 16.16
N ASP A 144 13.96 -0.03 16.79
CA ASP A 144 13.84 -0.12 18.26
C ASP A 144 14.40 -1.45 18.78
N HIS A 145 14.07 -2.59 18.17
CA HIS A 145 14.61 -3.87 18.61
C HIS A 145 16.12 -3.99 18.37
N LEU A 146 16.62 -3.53 17.23
CA LEU A 146 18.06 -3.52 16.92
C LEU A 146 18.88 -2.68 17.91
N GLN A 147 18.32 -1.59 18.43
CA GLN A 147 19.01 -0.70 19.38
C GLN A 147 18.81 -1.11 20.84
N ASN A 148 17.61 -1.57 21.19
CA ASN A 148 17.17 -1.64 22.59
C ASN A 148 16.79 -3.06 23.06
N THR A 149 17.04 -4.10 22.25
CA THR A 149 16.86 -5.50 22.67
C THR A 149 18.19 -6.17 22.89
N ALA A 150 18.59 -6.25 24.16
CA ALA A 150 19.73 -7.06 24.57
C ALA A 150 19.54 -8.51 24.11
N LEU A 151 20.62 -9.14 23.66
CA LEU A 151 20.67 -10.52 23.17
C LEU A 151 19.92 -10.78 21.84
N PHE A 152 19.47 -9.75 21.11
CA PHE A 152 18.96 -9.95 19.77
C PHE A 152 20.08 -10.34 18.80
N LEU A 153 20.12 -11.62 18.40
CA LEU A 153 21.20 -12.19 17.62
C LEU A 153 21.01 -11.95 16.10
N HIS A 154 21.23 -10.71 15.66
CA HIS A 154 21.08 -10.29 14.26
C HIS A 154 22.40 -10.30 13.45
N LYS A 155 23.55 -10.51 14.07
CA LYS A 155 24.87 -10.42 13.41
C LYS A 155 25.10 -11.52 12.35
N ASN A 156 24.36 -12.63 12.45
CA ASN A 156 24.45 -13.77 11.53
C ASN A 156 23.60 -13.62 10.25
N LEU A 157 22.97 -12.46 10.05
CA LEU A 157 22.10 -12.16 8.91
C LEU A 157 22.73 -12.60 7.58
N LYS A 158 21.94 -13.31 6.78
CA LYS A 158 22.31 -13.83 5.45
C LYS A 158 21.61 -13.11 4.32
N CYS A 159 20.40 -12.62 4.55
CA CYS A 159 19.60 -11.94 3.54
C CYS A 159 18.83 -10.76 4.15
N LEU A 160 18.86 -9.61 3.47
CA LEU A 160 17.99 -8.48 3.72
C LEU A 160 17.11 -8.25 2.49
N VAL A 161 15.81 -8.26 2.69
CA VAL A 161 14.81 -7.91 1.68
C VAL A 161 14.22 -6.54 2.03
N ILE A 162 14.24 -5.63 1.06
CA ILE A 162 13.64 -4.30 1.12
C ILE A 162 12.49 -4.27 0.11
N ASP A 163 11.25 -4.41 0.59
CA ASP A 163 10.04 -4.42 -0.24
C ASP A 163 9.36 -3.04 -0.27
N GLU A 164 8.80 -2.68 -1.42
CA GLU A 164 8.29 -1.33 -1.73
C GLU A 164 9.32 -0.25 -1.33
N ALA A 165 10.57 -0.43 -1.75
CA ALA A 165 11.72 0.38 -1.31
C ALA A 165 11.56 1.88 -1.54
N ASP A 166 10.85 2.24 -2.60
CA ASP A 166 10.49 3.58 -2.98
C ASP A 166 9.50 4.25 -2.02
N ARG A 167 8.90 3.51 -1.09
CA ARG A 167 8.09 4.01 0.03
C ARG A 167 8.83 4.07 1.34
N LEU A 168 9.79 3.17 1.52
CA LEU A 168 10.72 3.21 2.64
C LEU A 168 11.65 4.44 2.59
N LEU A 169 11.62 5.17 1.47
CA LEU A 169 12.34 6.43 1.22
C LEU A 169 11.43 7.67 1.20
N ASP A 170 10.15 7.52 1.55
CA ASP A 170 9.28 8.66 1.84
C ASP A 170 9.77 9.36 3.14
N ILE A 171 9.49 10.66 3.29
CA ILE A 171 9.98 11.48 4.40
C ILE A 171 9.55 10.85 5.74
N GLY A 172 10.53 10.47 6.57
CA GLY A 172 10.33 9.83 7.88
C GLY A 172 11.00 8.46 7.99
N PHE A 173 10.81 7.59 6.98
CA PHE A 173 11.39 6.23 7.00
C PHE A 173 12.84 6.19 6.52
N GLU A 174 13.26 7.15 5.70
CA GLU A 174 14.62 7.22 5.14
C GLU A 174 15.70 7.18 6.23
N ARG A 175 15.52 7.96 7.31
CA ARG A 175 16.45 7.98 8.46
C ARG A 175 16.47 6.66 9.23
N GLU A 176 15.31 6.02 9.36
CA GLU A 176 15.19 4.74 10.05
C GLU A 176 15.90 3.65 9.23
N MET A 177 15.69 3.63 7.91
CA MET A 177 16.34 2.70 6.98
C MET A 177 17.85 2.85 6.95
N ASP A 178 18.36 4.08 6.86
CA ASP A 178 19.80 4.34 6.95
C ASP A 178 20.41 3.79 8.24
N SER A 179 19.72 3.98 9.37
CA SER A 179 20.17 3.48 10.67
C SER A 179 20.16 1.96 10.72
N ILE A 180 19.10 1.31 10.21
CA ILE A 180 18.99 -0.15 10.13
C ILE A 180 20.13 -0.71 9.28
N ILE A 181 20.37 -0.16 8.08
CA ILE A 181 21.40 -0.63 7.15
C ILE A 181 22.81 -0.46 7.71
N ARG A 182 23.04 0.52 8.60
CA ARG A 182 24.30 0.71 9.31
C ARG A 182 24.51 -0.31 10.44
N ILE A 183 23.46 -0.68 11.16
CA ILE A 183 23.53 -1.65 12.27
C ILE A 183 23.68 -3.09 11.76
N LEU A 184 22.97 -3.44 10.68
CA LEU A 184 22.98 -4.80 10.14
C LEU A 184 24.32 -5.17 9.50
N SER A 185 24.66 -6.46 9.58
CA SER A 185 25.87 -7.01 8.95
C SER A 185 25.89 -6.70 7.45
N LYS A 186 27.05 -6.27 6.94
CA LYS A 186 27.22 -6.02 5.51
C LYS A 186 27.50 -7.29 4.70
N LYS A 187 27.98 -8.37 5.34
CA LYS A 187 28.23 -9.68 4.71
C LYS A 187 26.92 -10.48 4.59
N ARG A 188 26.06 -10.05 3.67
CA ARG A 188 24.73 -10.62 3.39
C ARG A 188 24.35 -10.39 1.92
N GLN A 189 23.38 -11.15 1.44
CA GLN A 189 22.67 -10.88 0.20
C GLN A 189 21.64 -9.75 0.43
N THR A 190 21.44 -8.90 -0.57
CA THR A 190 20.47 -7.79 -0.54
C THR A 190 19.52 -7.87 -1.70
N LEU A 191 18.22 -7.82 -1.40
CA LEU A 191 17.16 -7.83 -2.38
C LEU A 191 16.36 -6.54 -2.24
N LEU A 192 16.26 -5.76 -3.31
CA LEU A 192 15.46 -4.55 -3.34
C LEU A 192 14.36 -4.67 -4.38
N PHE A 193 13.12 -4.60 -3.92
CA PHE A 193 11.93 -4.65 -4.76
C PHE A 193 11.20 -3.31 -4.73
N SER A 194 10.86 -2.79 -5.90
CA SER A 194 10.16 -1.52 -6.02
C SER A 194 9.25 -1.46 -7.24
N ALA A 195 8.16 -0.70 -7.15
CA ALA A 195 7.37 -0.37 -8.32
C ALA A 195 8.00 0.72 -9.19
N THR A 196 8.86 1.58 -8.62
CA THR A 196 9.43 2.73 -9.32
C THR A 196 10.90 2.96 -8.99
N LEU A 197 11.73 3.13 -10.01
CA LEU A 197 13.14 3.50 -9.84
C LEU A 197 13.28 5.02 -9.91
N THR A 198 13.51 5.63 -8.76
CA THR A 198 13.79 7.06 -8.59
C THR A 198 15.25 7.30 -8.24
N LYS A 199 15.70 8.57 -8.24
CA LYS A 199 17.04 8.92 -7.74
C LYS A 199 17.25 8.42 -6.30
N LYS A 200 16.27 8.66 -5.42
CA LYS A 200 16.33 8.20 -4.02
C LYS A 200 16.53 6.69 -3.90
N THR A 201 15.84 5.88 -4.70
CA THR A 201 16.04 4.42 -4.68
C THR A 201 17.44 4.01 -5.16
N LYS A 202 18.04 4.75 -6.11
CA LYS A 202 19.43 4.51 -6.52
C LYS A 202 20.42 4.85 -5.40
N ASP A 203 20.16 5.93 -4.67
CA ASP A 203 20.96 6.31 -3.50
C ASP A 203 20.86 5.22 -2.40
N LEU A 204 19.66 4.69 -2.14
CA LEU A 204 19.46 3.57 -1.22
C LEU A 204 20.21 2.31 -1.66
N VAL A 205 20.17 1.96 -2.95
CA VAL A 205 20.94 0.82 -3.50
C VAL A 205 22.42 0.95 -3.16
N THR A 206 22.97 2.16 -3.36
CA THR A 206 24.38 2.47 -3.09
C THR A 206 24.76 2.27 -1.62
N VAL A 207 23.83 2.55 -0.69
CA VAL A 207 24.07 2.40 0.76
C VAL A 207 23.80 0.97 1.26
N ALA A 208 22.83 0.28 0.65
CA ALA A 208 22.34 -1.03 1.09
C ALA A 208 23.17 -2.21 0.57
N MET A 209 23.77 -2.08 -0.62
CA MET A 209 24.44 -3.18 -1.34
C MET A 209 25.95 -2.97 -1.37
N GLN A 210 26.72 -4.06 -1.29
CA GLN A 210 28.19 -3.99 -1.31
C GLN A 210 28.80 -4.20 -2.71
N LYS A 211 28.06 -4.88 -3.58
CA LYS A 211 28.47 -5.24 -4.94
C LYS A 211 27.45 -4.69 -5.91
N GLU A 212 27.84 -4.60 -7.18
CA GLU A 212 26.91 -4.21 -8.24
C GLU A 212 25.78 -5.24 -8.35
N PRO A 213 24.51 -4.82 -8.20
CA PRO A 213 23.38 -5.74 -8.26
C PRO A 213 22.94 -6.02 -9.69
N LEU A 214 22.28 -7.16 -9.88
CA LEU A 214 21.56 -7.42 -11.12
C LEU A 214 20.26 -6.62 -11.14
N TYR A 215 20.03 -5.90 -12.25
CA TYR A 215 18.81 -5.14 -12.46
C TYR A 215 17.81 -5.95 -13.27
N ILE A 216 16.63 -6.20 -12.70
CA ILE A 216 15.60 -7.06 -13.29
C ILE A 216 14.30 -6.26 -13.46
N GLY A 217 13.62 -6.46 -14.60
CA GLY A 217 12.32 -5.85 -14.87
C GLY A 217 12.36 -4.34 -15.19
N ILE A 218 13.55 -3.81 -15.49
CA ILE A 218 13.68 -2.44 -16.02
C ILE A 218 13.29 -2.45 -17.50
N GLN A 219 11.98 -2.40 -17.78
CA GLN A 219 11.50 -1.98 -19.10
C GLN A 219 10.73 -0.67 -18.94
N GLU A 220 11.15 0.36 -19.68
CA GLU A 220 10.42 1.61 -19.77
C GLU A 220 9.13 1.39 -20.56
N GLU A 221 8.06 1.00 -19.88
CA GLU A 221 6.77 0.86 -20.55
C GLU A 221 6.19 2.22 -20.98
N GLU A 222 5.37 2.22 -22.04
CA GLU A 222 4.65 3.40 -22.53
C GLU A 222 3.56 3.90 -21.57
N LYS A 223 3.08 3.04 -20.65
CA LYS A 223 2.05 3.37 -19.64
C LYS A 223 2.43 2.82 -18.28
N ALA A 224 2.27 3.63 -17.23
CA ALA A 224 2.64 3.24 -15.86
C ALA A 224 1.54 2.44 -15.11
N THR A 225 0.42 2.13 -15.76
CA THR A 225 -0.75 1.45 -15.16
C THR A 225 -0.97 0.07 -15.78
N VAL A 226 -1.87 -0.74 -15.21
CA VAL A 226 -2.15 -2.10 -15.71
C VAL A 226 -3.10 -2.08 -16.92
N ASP A 227 -2.90 -3.01 -17.85
CA ASP A 227 -3.80 -3.20 -19.00
C ASP A 227 -5.19 -3.67 -18.50
N GLY A 228 -6.28 -3.15 -19.09
CA GLY A 228 -7.67 -3.43 -18.69
C GLY A 228 -8.30 -2.43 -17.71
N LEU A 229 -7.50 -1.50 -17.17
CA LEU A 229 -7.98 -0.45 -16.28
C LEU A 229 -8.52 0.76 -17.07
N LYS A 230 -9.81 1.06 -16.90
CA LYS A 230 -10.46 2.26 -17.46
C LYS A 230 -10.37 3.41 -16.47
N GLN A 231 -9.58 4.42 -16.79
CA GLN A 231 -9.25 5.52 -15.89
C GLN A 231 -9.81 6.82 -16.43
N GLY A 232 -10.58 7.51 -15.60
CA GLY A 232 -11.07 8.83 -15.94
C GLY A 232 -11.04 9.79 -14.78
N TYR A 233 -11.23 11.06 -15.12
CA TYR A 233 -11.41 12.12 -14.14
C TYR A 233 -12.74 12.83 -14.36
N VAL A 234 -13.20 13.52 -13.33
CA VAL A 234 -14.38 14.39 -13.38
C VAL A 234 -14.04 15.71 -12.72
N ILE A 235 -14.42 16.81 -13.38
CA ILE A 235 -14.28 18.15 -12.83
C ILE A 235 -15.47 18.41 -11.92
N CYS A 236 -15.20 18.59 -10.62
CA CYS A 236 -16.21 18.68 -9.58
C CYS A 236 -15.97 19.93 -8.71
N PRO A 237 -16.86 20.93 -8.75
CA PRO A 237 -16.83 22.05 -7.82
C PRO A 237 -16.91 21.57 -6.36
N SER A 238 -16.21 22.25 -5.46
CA SER A 238 -16.02 21.84 -4.06
C SER A 238 -17.34 21.46 -3.37
N GLU A 239 -18.35 22.30 -3.49
CA GLU A 239 -19.65 22.16 -2.83
C GLU A 239 -20.46 20.95 -3.33
N LYS A 240 -20.18 20.44 -4.54
CA LYS A 240 -20.90 19.30 -5.11
C LYS A 240 -20.18 17.97 -4.96
N ARG A 241 -18.96 17.96 -4.43
CA ARG A 241 -18.12 16.74 -4.32
C ARG A 241 -18.80 15.62 -3.54
N PHE A 242 -19.39 15.93 -2.39
CA PHE A 242 -20.10 14.93 -1.61
C PHE A 242 -21.33 14.38 -2.35
N LEU A 243 -22.09 15.26 -3.02
CA LEU A 243 -23.29 14.85 -3.77
C LEU A 243 -22.95 13.87 -4.88
N LEU A 244 -21.85 14.13 -5.59
CA LEU A 244 -21.33 13.24 -6.62
C LEU A 244 -20.90 11.90 -6.03
N LEU A 245 -20.12 11.90 -4.94
CA LEU A 245 -19.70 10.68 -4.26
C LEU A 245 -20.92 9.85 -3.78
N PHE A 246 -21.86 10.49 -3.10
CA PHE A 246 -23.07 9.83 -2.61
C PHE A 246 -23.88 9.21 -3.75
N THR A 247 -24.09 9.96 -4.83
CA THR A 247 -24.81 9.47 -6.03
C THR A 247 -24.08 8.28 -6.66
N PHE A 248 -22.76 8.37 -6.77
CA PHE A 248 -21.92 7.31 -7.31
C PHE A 248 -21.99 6.03 -6.46
N LEU A 249 -21.82 6.14 -5.15
CA LEU A 249 -21.88 4.99 -4.24
C LEU A 249 -23.28 4.37 -4.19
N LYS A 250 -24.33 5.19 -4.23
CA LYS A 250 -25.72 4.70 -4.27
C LYS A 250 -26.02 3.88 -5.52
N LYS A 251 -25.42 4.22 -6.66
CA LYS A 251 -25.55 3.45 -7.91
C LYS A 251 -24.72 2.16 -7.91
N ASN A 252 -23.63 2.12 -7.15
CA ASN A 252 -22.67 1.02 -7.14
C ASN A 252 -22.71 0.20 -5.83
N LYS A 253 -23.86 0.12 -5.13
CA LYS A 253 -23.99 -0.61 -3.85
C LYS A 253 -23.68 -2.11 -3.95
N THR A 254 -23.93 -2.71 -5.10
CA THR A 254 -23.68 -4.14 -5.37
C THR A 254 -22.26 -4.42 -5.81
N LYS A 255 -21.42 -3.37 -5.95
CA LYS A 255 -20.03 -3.48 -6.38
C LYS A 255 -19.08 -3.39 -5.19
N LYS A 256 -17.84 -3.80 -5.40
CA LYS A 256 -16.75 -3.60 -4.46
C LYS A 256 -16.03 -2.30 -4.82
N VAL A 257 -16.09 -1.31 -3.92
CA VAL A 257 -15.62 0.06 -4.18
C VAL A 257 -14.63 0.48 -3.09
N MET A 258 -13.50 1.06 -3.48
CA MET A 258 -12.61 1.75 -2.56
C MET A 258 -12.62 3.25 -2.84
N VAL A 259 -12.69 4.05 -1.78
CA VAL A 259 -12.71 5.52 -1.86
C VAL A 259 -11.54 6.08 -1.08
N PHE A 260 -10.63 6.77 -1.77
CA PHE A 260 -9.43 7.37 -1.19
C PHE A 260 -9.64 8.82 -0.79
N PHE A 261 -9.25 9.14 0.44
CA PHE A 261 -9.25 10.49 1.01
C PHE A 261 -7.85 10.88 1.49
N SER A 262 -7.59 12.18 1.49
CA SER A 262 -6.34 12.80 1.93
C SER A 262 -6.13 12.81 3.45
N SER A 263 -7.22 12.74 4.23
CA SER A 263 -7.16 12.87 5.69
C SER A 263 -7.92 11.78 6.44
N CYS A 264 -7.33 11.29 7.53
CA CYS A 264 -7.96 10.34 8.44
C CYS A 264 -9.28 10.88 9.02
N MET A 265 -9.39 12.19 9.25
CA MET A 265 -10.61 12.79 9.79
C MET A 265 -11.72 12.85 8.73
N SER A 266 -11.36 13.07 7.46
CA SER A 266 -12.30 12.96 6.34
C SER A 266 -12.83 11.55 6.20
N VAL A 267 -11.98 10.52 6.28
CA VAL A 267 -12.42 9.11 6.26
C VAL A 267 -13.41 8.85 7.40
N LYS A 268 -13.08 9.27 8.63
CA LYS A 268 -13.95 9.08 9.80
C LYS A 268 -15.32 9.74 9.62
N PHE A 269 -15.35 11.02 9.25
CA PHE A 269 -16.59 11.76 9.04
C PHE A 269 -17.46 11.13 7.94
N HIS A 270 -16.88 10.80 6.78
CA HIS A 270 -17.67 10.19 5.70
C HIS A 270 -18.17 8.80 6.08
N ASN A 271 -17.41 8.03 6.89
CA ASN A 271 -17.88 6.75 7.41
C ASN A 271 -19.09 6.91 8.32
N GLU A 272 -19.04 7.85 9.27
CA GLU A 272 -20.15 8.14 10.19
C GLU A 272 -21.38 8.67 9.45
N LEU A 273 -21.18 9.63 8.55
CA LEU A 273 -22.25 10.24 7.77
C LEU A 273 -22.94 9.23 6.85
N LEU A 274 -22.18 8.43 6.08
CA LEU A 274 -22.76 7.50 5.12
C LEU A 274 -23.51 6.36 5.83
N ASN A 275 -22.99 5.85 6.95
CA ASN A 275 -23.72 4.85 7.74
C ASN A 275 -24.98 5.44 8.40
N TYR A 276 -24.98 6.73 8.79
CA TYR A 276 -26.17 7.38 9.33
C TYR A 276 -27.31 7.48 8.30
N ILE A 277 -26.99 7.60 7.01
CA ILE A 277 -27.96 7.71 5.91
C ILE A 277 -28.23 6.37 5.20
N ASP A 278 -28.03 5.25 5.91
CA ASP A 278 -28.27 3.89 5.44
C ASP A 278 -27.50 3.53 4.15
N LEU A 279 -26.27 4.01 4.04
CA LEU A 279 -25.29 3.55 3.08
C LEU A 279 -24.14 2.83 3.81
N PRO A 280 -24.20 1.50 3.94
CA PRO A 280 -23.20 0.74 4.68
C PRO A 280 -21.81 0.92 4.08
N VAL A 281 -20.90 1.46 4.87
CA VAL A 281 -19.49 1.63 4.50
C VAL A 281 -18.58 1.18 5.64
N LYS A 282 -17.42 0.63 5.29
CA LYS A 282 -16.32 0.33 6.21
C LYS A 282 -15.22 1.38 6.01
N CYS A 283 -14.32 1.53 6.99
CA CYS A 283 -13.20 2.45 6.84
C CYS A 283 -11.87 1.95 7.43
N ILE A 284 -10.77 2.31 6.76
CA ILE A 284 -9.40 2.03 7.20
C ILE A 284 -8.55 3.31 7.15
N HIS A 285 -8.02 3.75 8.29
CA HIS A 285 -7.11 4.89 8.36
C HIS A 285 -6.10 4.76 9.54
N GLY A 286 -5.00 5.50 9.48
CA GLY A 286 -3.86 5.34 10.39
C GLY A 286 -4.10 5.67 11.87
N LYS A 287 -5.23 6.32 12.21
CA LYS A 287 -5.61 6.60 13.61
C LYS A 287 -6.42 5.48 14.27
N GLN A 288 -6.83 4.44 13.53
CA GLN A 288 -7.51 3.29 14.12
C GLN A 288 -6.52 2.34 14.81
N LYS A 289 -7.00 1.64 15.84
CA LYS A 289 -6.25 0.54 16.47
C LYS A 289 -5.96 -0.57 15.45
N GLN A 290 -4.80 -1.20 15.55
CA GLN A 290 -4.36 -2.21 14.58
C GLN A 290 -5.37 -3.36 14.42
N ASN A 291 -5.89 -3.90 15.52
CA ASN A 291 -6.85 -5.02 15.48
C ASN A 291 -8.11 -4.66 14.66
N VAL A 292 -8.63 -3.45 14.80
CA VAL A 292 -9.80 -2.98 14.03
C VAL A 292 -9.48 -2.92 12.55
N ARG A 293 -8.29 -2.43 12.19
CA ARG A 293 -7.82 -2.36 10.80
C ARG A 293 -7.68 -3.75 10.20
N THR A 294 -7.07 -4.69 10.93
CA THR A 294 -6.88 -6.08 10.49
C THR A 294 -8.21 -6.79 10.27
N VAL A 295 -9.17 -6.67 11.21
CA VAL A 295 -10.50 -7.28 11.06
C VAL A 295 -11.25 -6.67 9.88
N THR A 296 -11.32 -5.33 9.82
CA THR A 296 -12.01 -4.62 8.73
C THR A 296 -11.44 -4.98 7.36
N PHE A 297 -10.12 -5.11 7.27
CA PHE A 297 -9.42 -5.51 6.05
C PHE A 297 -9.80 -6.94 5.64
N LYS A 298 -9.69 -7.91 6.56
CA LYS A 298 -10.06 -9.31 6.28
C LYS A 298 -11.51 -9.43 5.82
N ASP A 299 -12.42 -8.78 6.52
CA ASP A 299 -13.84 -8.80 6.13
C ASP A 299 -14.06 -8.21 4.74
N PHE A 300 -13.38 -7.10 4.40
CA PHE A 300 -13.52 -6.48 3.09
C PHE A 300 -12.94 -7.36 1.99
N CYS A 301 -11.82 -8.04 2.24
CA CYS A 301 -11.26 -9.00 1.29
C CYS A 301 -12.23 -10.15 1.02
N GLN A 302 -12.88 -10.70 2.05
CA GLN A 302 -13.85 -11.80 1.93
C GLN A 302 -15.22 -11.37 1.35
N ALA A 303 -15.57 -10.09 1.46
CA ALA A 303 -16.83 -9.58 0.93
C ALA A 303 -16.86 -9.57 -0.61
N LYS A 304 -17.99 -10.04 -1.17
CA LYS A 304 -18.29 -9.98 -2.62
C LYS A 304 -18.58 -8.56 -3.11
N SER A 305 -19.18 -7.74 -2.25
CA SER A 305 -19.52 -6.34 -2.52
C SER A 305 -19.34 -5.52 -1.24
N GLY A 306 -19.13 -4.22 -1.38
CA GLY A 306 -18.98 -3.33 -0.24
C GLY A 306 -18.17 -2.10 -0.57
N ILE A 307 -18.28 -1.09 0.29
CA ILE A 307 -17.58 0.19 0.14
C ILE A 307 -16.57 0.34 1.27
N LEU A 308 -15.31 0.56 0.91
CA LEU A 308 -14.23 0.83 1.85
C LEU A 308 -13.71 2.26 1.67
N LEU A 309 -13.83 3.08 2.71
CA LEU A 309 -13.26 4.41 2.76
C LEU A 309 -11.86 4.35 3.39
N CYS A 310 -10.84 4.90 2.73
CA CYS A 310 -9.48 4.77 3.24
C CYS A 310 -8.58 5.97 2.91
N THR A 311 -7.49 6.09 3.66
CA THR A 311 -6.33 6.90 3.24
C THR A 311 -5.33 6.03 2.49
N ASP A 312 -4.20 6.60 2.08
CA ASP A 312 -3.11 5.89 1.39
C ASP A 312 -2.52 4.71 2.16
N VAL A 313 -2.86 4.56 3.44
CA VAL A 313 -2.50 3.38 4.23
C VAL A 313 -3.07 2.08 3.65
N ALA A 314 -4.17 2.15 2.89
CA ALA A 314 -4.76 0.99 2.21
C ALA A 314 -4.40 0.89 0.72
N ALA A 315 -3.66 1.88 0.17
CA ALA A 315 -3.32 1.92 -1.25
C ALA A 315 -2.17 0.99 -1.64
N ARG A 316 -1.35 0.54 -0.68
CA ARG A 316 -0.01 -0.02 -0.94
C ARG A 316 0.15 -1.40 -0.33
N GLY A 317 0.79 -2.31 -1.06
CA GLY A 317 1.12 -3.65 -0.57
C GLY A 317 -0.06 -4.61 -0.36
N LEU A 318 -1.23 -4.10 0.01
CA LEU A 318 -2.39 -4.90 0.34
C LEU A 318 -2.98 -5.66 -0.83
N ASP A 319 -3.06 -6.97 -0.70
CA ASP A 319 -3.75 -7.83 -1.63
C ASP A 319 -5.24 -7.82 -1.32
N ILE A 320 -5.91 -6.90 -2.02
CA ILE A 320 -7.36 -6.76 -1.97
C ILE A 320 -7.89 -7.47 -3.22
N PRO A 321 -8.61 -8.59 -3.07
CA PRO A 321 -9.16 -9.29 -4.21
C PRO A 321 -10.27 -8.44 -4.86
N GLN A 322 -10.15 -8.30 -6.18
CA GLN A 322 -11.17 -7.87 -7.15
C GLN A 322 -12.04 -6.67 -6.72
N VAL A 323 -11.48 -5.46 -6.79
CA VAL A 323 -12.24 -4.22 -6.60
C VAL A 323 -12.76 -3.72 -7.94
N ASP A 324 -14.06 -3.46 -8.07
CA ASP A 324 -14.65 -2.93 -9.32
C ASP A 324 -14.26 -1.47 -9.58
N TRP A 325 -14.26 -0.64 -8.52
CA TRP A 325 -14.05 0.81 -8.62
C TRP A 325 -13.06 1.35 -7.59
N ILE A 326 -12.10 2.14 -8.08
CA ILE A 326 -11.23 2.99 -7.27
C ILE A 326 -11.65 4.44 -7.47
N VAL A 327 -12.27 5.02 -6.44
CA VAL A 327 -12.62 6.44 -6.41
C VAL A 327 -11.54 7.19 -5.64
N GLN A 328 -10.86 8.11 -6.31
CA GLN A 328 -9.93 9.02 -5.68
C GLN A 328 -10.71 10.30 -5.40
N TYR A 329 -11.37 10.31 -4.23
CA TYR A 329 -12.18 11.45 -3.83
C TYR A 329 -11.30 12.68 -3.68
N ASP A 330 -10.14 12.54 -3.05
CA ASP A 330 -9.08 13.54 -3.05
C ASP A 330 -7.94 13.10 -3.98
N PRO A 331 -7.36 14.01 -4.79
CA PRO A 331 -6.14 13.73 -5.53
C PRO A 331 -5.02 13.25 -4.61
N PRO A 332 -4.19 12.29 -5.06
CA PRO A 332 -2.98 11.92 -4.34
C PRO A 332 -1.96 13.05 -4.31
N ASP A 333 -1.00 12.99 -3.38
CA ASP A 333 0.07 13.99 -3.33
C ASP A 333 0.96 13.84 -4.57
N GLU A 334 1.39 12.61 -4.90
CA GLU A 334 2.24 12.34 -6.06
C GLU A 334 1.56 11.46 -7.14
N PRO A 335 1.91 11.60 -8.43
CA PRO A 335 1.49 10.69 -9.51
C PRO A 335 1.75 9.22 -9.23
N LYS A 336 2.81 8.94 -8.48
CA LYS A 336 3.16 7.59 -8.07
C LYS A 336 2.12 6.99 -7.14
N GLU A 337 1.60 7.76 -6.18
CA GLU A 337 0.52 7.30 -5.29
C GLU A 337 -0.75 6.96 -6.07
N TYR A 338 -1.07 7.76 -7.10
CA TYR A 338 -2.15 7.46 -8.04
C TYR A 338 -2.03 6.02 -8.59
N ILE A 339 -0.85 5.67 -9.12
CA ILE A 339 -0.58 4.35 -9.69
C ILE A 339 -0.82 3.23 -8.66
N HIS A 340 -0.37 3.41 -7.42
CA HIS A 340 -0.60 2.37 -6.39
C HIS A 340 -2.07 2.24 -5.99
N ARG A 341 -2.80 3.36 -5.87
CA ARG A 341 -4.24 3.39 -5.56
C ARG A 341 -5.03 2.63 -6.62
N VAL A 342 -4.81 2.94 -7.90
CA VAL A 342 -5.51 2.26 -9.00
C VAL A 342 -5.01 0.84 -9.22
N GLY A 343 -3.78 0.53 -8.81
CA GLY A 343 -3.24 -0.83 -8.79
C GLY A 343 -3.95 -1.78 -7.80
N ARG A 344 -5.03 -1.36 -7.12
CA ARG A 344 -5.93 -2.21 -6.33
C ARG A 344 -7.09 -2.81 -7.14
N THR A 345 -7.33 -2.33 -8.36
CA THR A 345 -8.35 -2.87 -9.28
C THR A 345 -7.68 -3.48 -10.52
N ALA A 346 -8.46 -4.14 -11.39
CA ALA A 346 -7.97 -4.80 -12.62
C ALA A 346 -6.77 -5.76 -12.38
N ARG A 347 -6.85 -6.56 -11.31
CA ARG A 347 -5.85 -7.58 -10.96
C ARG A 347 -6.27 -8.93 -11.52
N GLY A 348 -5.41 -9.59 -12.30
CA GLY A 348 -5.68 -10.90 -12.92
C GLY A 348 -6.08 -10.82 -14.41
N GLU A 349 -6.18 -11.97 -15.09
CA GLU A 349 -6.61 -12.05 -16.50
C GLU A 349 -8.11 -11.74 -16.68
N ASN A 350 -8.45 -11.06 -17.78
CA ASN A 350 -9.82 -10.74 -18.20
C ASN A 350 -10.67 -9.90 -17.22
N GLN A 351 -10.03 -9.18 -16.28
CA GLN A 351 -10.75 -8.37 -15.31
C GLN A 351 -10.75 -6.89 -15.67
N ASN A 352 -11.94 -6.32 -15.80
CA ASN A 352 -12.15 -4.89 -15.99
C ASN A 352 -12.18 -4.18 -14.65
N GLY A 353 -11.41 -3.11 -14.53
CA GLY A 353 -11.41 -2.23 -13.38
C GLY A 353 -11.65 -0.80 -13.81
N HIS A 354 -12.23 0.00 -12.92
CA HIS A 354 -12.47 1.40 -13.19
C HIS A 354 -11.82 2.28 -12.12
N ALA A 355 -11.20 3.37 -12.55
CA ALA A 355 -10.70 4.41 -11.66
C ALA A 355 -11.34 5.75 -12.00
N LEU A 356 -11.74 6.48 -10.96
CA LEU A 356 -12.35 7.79 -11.06
C LEU A 356 -11.62 8.78 -10.15
N LEU A 357 -11.02 9.81 -10.74
CA LEU A 357 -10.37 10.90 -10.03
C LEU A 357 -11.28 12.13 -9.98
N PHE A 358 -11.56 12.64 -8.78
CA PHE A 358 -12.25 13.91 -8.64
C PHE A 358 -11.21 15.03 -8.65
N LEU A 359 -11.40 16.02 -9.51
CA LEU A 359 -10.57 17.21 -9.57
C LEU A 359 -11.44 18.46 -9.45
N ARG A 360 -10.99 19.43 -8.68
CA ARG A 360 -11.53 20.78 -8.76
C ARG A 360 -10.99 21.49 -10.00
N PRO A 361 -11.69 22.52 -10.53
CA PRO A 361 -11.20 23.29 -11.67
C PRO A 361 -9.75 23.79 -11.51
N GLU A 362 -9.38 24.18 -10.30
CA GLU A 362 -8.04 24.67 -9.95
C GLU A 362 -6.97 23.56 -9.93
N GLU A 363 -7.39 22.29 -9.79
CA GLU A 363 -6.51 21.12 -9.68
C GLU A 363 -6.15 20.51 -11.04
N LEU A 364 -6.72 21.00 -12.15
CA LEU A 364 -6.50 20.47 -13.51
C LEU A 364 -5.02 20.43 -13.92
N GLY A 365 -4.19 21.30 -13.35
CA GLY A 365 -2.74 21.27 -13.56
C GLY A 365 -2.10 19.92 -13.18
N PHE A 366 -2.71 19.16 -12.26
CA PHE A 366 -2.23 17.84 -11.84
C PHE A 366 -2.26 16.81 -12.98
N LEU A 367 -3.18 16.95 -13.94
CA LEU A 367 -3.25 16.08 -15.13
C LEU A 367 -1.96 16.11 -15.94
N ARG A 368 -1.23 17.24 -15.96
CA ARG A 368 0.07 17.34 -16.63
C ARG A 368 1.10 16.43 -15.98
N TYR A 369 1.14 16.38 -14.65
CA TYR A 369 2.05 15.51 -13.89
C TYR A 369 1.71 14.03 -14.10
N LEU A 370 0.43 13.68 -14.12
CA LEU A 370 -0.03 12.32 -14.45
C LEU A 370 0.35 11.92 -15.89
N LYS A 371 0.19 12.84 -16.86
CA LYS A 371 0.62 12.62 -18.24
C LYS A 371 2.13 12.39 -18.34
N HIS A 372 2.94 13.17 -17.62
CA HIS A 372 4.40 12.95 -17.53
C HIS A 372 4.76 11.61 -16.88
N ALA A 373 3.98 11.17 -15.90
CA ALA A 373 4.10 9.85 -15.29
C ALA A 373 3.52 8.71 -16.15
N LYS A 374 3.20 8.98 -17.43
CA LYS A 374 2.61 8.00 -18.37
C LYS A 374 1.28 7.41 -17.90
N VAL A 375 0.44 8.23 -17.25
CA VAL A 375 -0.91 7.90 -16.82
C VAL A 375 -1.92 8.74 -17.62
N PRO A 376 -2.37 8.28 -18.80
CA PRO A 376 -3.38 8.99 -19.57
C PRO A 376 -4.75 8.83 -18.90
N LEU A 377 -5.46 9.95 -18.71
CA LEU A 377 -6.82 9.96 -18.18
C LEU A 377 -7.79 10.51 -19.22
N GLN A 378 -8.99 9.92 -19.27
CA GLN A 378 -10.10 10.44 -20.06
C GLN A 378 -11.05 11.24 -19.17
N GLU A 379 -11.56 12.36 -19.68
CA GLU A 379 -12.61 13.08 -18.98
C GLU A 379 -13.91 12.28 -19.08
N TYR A 380 -14.55 12.02 -17.94
CA TYR A 380 -15.91 11.50 -17.93
C TYR A 380 -16.89 12.65 -17.92
N ASP A 381 -17.67 12.75 -18.99
CA ASP A 381 -18.80 13.65 -19.04
C ASP A 381 -19.89 13.15 -18.09
N PHE A 382 -20.28 14.01 -17.15
CA PHE A 382 -21.27 13.69 -16.12
C PHE A 382 -22.40 14.71 -16.14
N SER A 383 -23.62 14.23 -16.38
CA SER A 383 -24.81 15.07 -16.29
C SER A 383 -25.13 15.39 -14.84
N TRP A 384 -24.91 16.66 -14.44
CA TRP A 384 -25.26 17.21 -13.14
C TRP A 384 -26.75 17.05 -12.78
N GLN A 385 -27.62 16.89 -13.77
CA GLN A 385 -29.06 16.65 -13.58
C GLN A 385 -29.33 15.29 -12.91
N LYS A 386 -28.42 14.31 -13.06
CA LYS A 386 -28.55 12.97 -12.47
C LYS A 386 -28.00 12.88 -11.04
N ILE A 387 -27.51 13.98 -10.46
CA ILE A 387 -27.00 14.02 -9.09
C ILE A 387 -28.14 14.16 -8.10
N ALA A 388 -28.10 13.37 -7.03
CA ALA A 388 -29.07 13.47 -5.96
C ALA A 388 -28.99 14.85 -5.29
N ASN A 389 -30.08 15.61 -5.32
CA ASN A 389 -30.17 16.92 -4.68
C ASN A 389 -30.39 16.78 -3.17
N VAL A 390 -29.34 16.35 -2.45
CA VAL A 390 -29.39 16.06 -1.01
C VAL A 390 -28.68 17.11 -0.16
N GLN A 391 -28.27 18.25 -0.75
CA GLN A 391 -27.47 19.26 -0.06
C GLN A 391 -28.17 19.82 1.20
N LYS A 392 -29.44 20.21 1.08
CA LYS A 392 -30.22 20.74 2.21
C LYS A 392 -30.40 19.70 3.32
N GLN A 393 -30.56 18.43 2.96
CA GLN A 393 -30.71 17.33 3.91
C GLN A 393 -29.39 17.06 4.65
N LEU A 394 -28.27 17.07 3.92
CA LEU A 394 -26.92 16.97 4.49
C LEU A 394 -26.67 18.09 5.51
N GLU A 395 -26.88 19.35 5.12
CA GLU A 395 -26.66 20.50 6.00
C GLU A 395 -27.54 20.44 7.24
N LYS A 396 -28.84 20.12 7.08
CA LYS A 396 -29.76 19.95 8.21
C LYS A 396 -29.30 18.85 9.15
N LEU A 397 -28.88 17.71 8.60
CA LEU A 397 -28.42 16.56 9.37
C LEU A 397 -27.16 16.88 10.17
N VAL A 398 -26.13 17.43 9.51
CA VAL A 398 -24.87 17.80 10.17
C VAL A 398 -25.09 18.91 11.20
N THR A 399 -26.03 19.82 10.97
CA THR A 399 -26.36 20.88 11.94
C THR A 399 -27.12 20.35 13.16
N THR A 400 -28.02 19.38 12.97
CA THR A 400 -28.87 18.87 14.06
C THR A 400 -28.15 17.82 14.91
N ASN A 401 -27.26 17.02 14.31
CA ASN A 401 -26.52 15.99 15.03
C ASN A 401 -25.15 16.54 15.50
N TYR A 402 -25.05 16.81 16.81
CA TYR A 402 -23.84 17.34 17.44
C TYR A 402 -22.57 16.53 17.14
N PHE A 403 -22.64 15.19 17.19
CA PHE A 403 -21.48 14.34 16.94
C PHE A 403 -21.01 14.42 15.48
N LEU A 404 -21.95 14.39 14.54
CA LEU A 404 -21.63 14.58 13.12
C LEU A 404 -21.10 15.98 12.84
N GLN A 405 -21.64 17.01 13.49
CA GLN A 405 -21.14 18.38 13.37
C GLN A 405 -19.68 18.49 13.81
N MET A 406 -19.34 17.93 14.96
CA MET A 406 -17.96 17.95 15.47
C MET A 406 -17.01 17.16 14.56
N SER A 407 -17.44 15.99 14.09
CA SER A 407 -16.69 15.18 13.12
C SER A 407 -16.47 15.93 11.81
N ALA A 408 -17.50 16.60 11.28
CA ALA A 408 -17.42 17.44 10.08
C ALA A 408 -16.41 18.58 10.23
N ARG A 409 -16.39 19.26 11.39
CA ARG A 409 -15.43 20.34 11.65
C ARG A 409 -14.00 19.84 11.66
N GLU A 410 -13.73 18.71 12.31
CA GLU A 410 -12.38 18.12 12.33
C GLU A 410 -11.97 17.55 10.97
N ALA A 411 -12.91 16.99 10.21
CA ALA A 411 -12.70 16.55 8.85
C ALA A 411 -12.36 17.72 7.91
N PHE A 412 -13.10 18.83 8.00
CA PHE A 412 -12.82 20.06 7.27
C PHE A 412 -11.40 20.57 7.56
N LYS A 413 -11.03 20.72 8.84
CA LYS A 413 -9.68 21.14 9.24
C LYS A 413 -8.62 20.16 8.71
N GLY A 414 -8.90 18.86 8.79
CA GLY A 414 -8.03 17.80 8.29
C GLY A 414 -7.79 17.89 6.78
N TYR A 415 -8.83 18.16 6.00
CA TYR A 415 -8.77 18.36 4.56
C TYR A 415 -7.94 19.60 4.20
N VAL A 416 -8.23 20.76 4.81
CA VAL A 416 -7.49 22.00 4.53
C VAL A 416 -6.01 21.86 4.88
N ARG A 417 -5.68 21.20 6.01
CA ARG A 417 -4.28 20.92 6.40
C ARG A 417 -3.59 19.98 5.40
N ALA A 418 -4.27 18.93 4.94
CA ALA A 418 -3.73 18.01 3.95
C ALA A 418 -3.47 18.75 2.62
N TYR A 419 -4.40 19.59 2.19
CA TYR A 419 -4.25 20.45 1.01
C TYR A 419 -3.05 21.40 1.15
N LYS A 420 -2.93 22.06 2.31
CA LYS A 420 -1.79 22.93 2.65
C LYS A 420 -0.47 22.16 2.67
N SER A 421 -0.44 20.88 3.07
CA SER A 421 0.80 20.09 3.08
C SER A 421 1.24 19.59 1.71
N HIS A 422 0.36 19.58 0.71
CA HIS A 422 0.61 19.00 -0.62
C HIS A 422 1.88 19.56 -1.29
N HIS A 423 2.71 18.71 -1.89
CA HIS A 423 4.00 19.13 -2.47
C HIS A 423 3.86 20.08 -3.69
N LEU A 424 2.79 19.96 -4.48
CA LEU A 424 2.53 20.77 -5.67
C LEU A 424 1.84 22.10 -5.33
N LYS A 425 2.49 22.95 -4.52
CA LYS A 425 1.92 24.22 -4.01
C LYS A 425 1.34 25.15 -5.09
N LYS A 426 1.86 25.11 -6.32
CA LYS A 426 1.37 25.94 -7.43
C LYS A 426 -0.02 25.53 -7.92
N ILE A 427 -0.34 24.25 -7.85
CA ILE A 427 -1.65 23.69 -8.22
C ILE A 427 -2.53 23.61 -6.97
N PHE A 428 -1.96 23.05 -5.90
CA PHE A 428 -2.61 22.87 -4.62
C PHE A 428 -2.31 24.04 -3.67
N ASP A 429 -2.75 25.24 -4.08
CA ASP A 429 -2.58 26.47 -3.31
C ASP A 429 -3.69 26.61 -2.25
N ALA A 430 -3.33 26.44 -0.98
CA ALA A 430 -4.26 26.54 0.14
C ALA A 430 -4.84 27.95 0.31
N ASN A 431 -4.15 29.00 -0.15
CA ASN A 431 -4.63 30.38 -0.05
C ASN A 431 -5.74 30.69 -1.05
N LYS A 432 -5.84 29.90 -2.12
CA LYS A 432 -6.89 30.02 -3.14
C LYS A 432 -8.12 29.15 -2.85
N LEU A 433 -8.14 28.45 -1.71
CA LEU A 433 -9.28 27.66 -1.32
C LEU A 433 -10.46 28.55 -0.94
N ASP A 434 -11.57 28.38 -1.64
CA ASP A 434 -12.86 28.89 -1.15
C ASP A 434 -13.36 28.02 0.01
N LEU A 435 -13.04 28.45 1.21
CA LEU A 435 -13.41 27.75 2.44
C LEU A 435 -14.93 27.63 2.62
N LYS A 436 -15.72 28.54 2.05
CA LYS A 436 -17.19 28.51 2.18
C LYS A 436 -17.77 27.37 1.35
N THR A 437 -17.33 27.21 0.10
CA THR A 437 -17.80 26.10 -0.75
C THR A 437 -17.28 24.75 -0.25
N ILE A 438 -16.06 24.70 0.28
CA ILE A 438 -15.54 23.49 0.94
C ILE A 438 -16.37 23.16 2.18
N ALA A 439 -16.72 24.13 3.03
CA ALA A 439 -17.54 23.88 4.21
C ALA A 439 -18.89 23.23 3.85
N LYS A 440 -19.53 23.68 2.76
CA LYS A 440 -20.76 23.07 2.23
C LYS A 440 -20.60 21.59 1.87
N SER A 441 -19.43 21.18 1.38
CA SER A 441 -19.19 19.76 1.05
C SER A 441 -19.13 18.86 2.29
N PHE A 442 -18.92 19.43 3.48
CA PHE A 442 -19.00 18.75 4.77
C PHE A 442 -20.34 18.97 5.49
N GLY A 443 -21.32 19.60 4.83
CA GLY A 443 -22.61 19.94 5.43
C GLY A 443 -22.55 21.09 6.45
N LEU A 444 -21.47 21.88 6.44
CA LEU A 444 -21.29 23.01 7.36
C LEU A 444 -21.77 24.30 6.69
N SER A 445 -22.62 25.05 7.39
CA SER A 445 -23.11 26.37 6.95
C SER A 445 -22.03 27.46 7.06
N VAL A 446 -21.14 27.32 8.05
CA VAL A 446 -20.05 28.27 8.33
C VAL A 446 -18.72 27.53 8.34
N PRO A 447 -17.69 28.02 7.61
CA PRO A 447 -16.37 27.41 7.62
C PRO A 447 -15.73 27.48 9.01
N PRO A 448 -15.28 26.36 9.58
CA PRO A 448 -14.46 26.37 10.79
C PRO A 448 -13.16 27.15 10.58
N PHE A 449 -12.71 27.84 11.62
CA PHE A 449 -11.39 28.49 11.58
C PHE A 449 -10.26 27.45 11.40
N VAL A 450 -9.37 27.74 10.44
CA VAL A 450 -8.15 26.99 10.15
C VAL A 450 -7.04 28.01 9.90
N SER A 451 -5.88 27.84 10.53
CA SER A 451 -4.68 28.59 10.17
C SER A 451 -4.15 28.06 8.84
N ILE A 452 -4.35 28.84 7.78
CA ILE A 452 -3.82 28.60 6.43
C ILE A 452 -2.40 29.12 6.31
#